data_AF-A0A975R1E8-F1
#
_entry.id   AF-A0A975R1E8-F1
#
_cell.length_a   1.000
_cell.length_b   1.000
_cell.length_c   1.000
_cell.angle_alpha   90.00
_cell.angle_beta   90.00
_cell.angle_gamma   90.00
#
_symmetry.space_group_name_H-M   'P 1'
#
loop_
_entity.id
_entity.type
_entity.pdbx_description
1 polymer ?
#
loop_
_entity_poly.entity_id
_entity_poly.type
_entity_poly.pdbx_seq_one_letter_code
_entity_poly.pdbx_strand_id
1 'polypeptide(L)'
;MTKMHSLSQRRNFVRYAAIPLGIAIVFSVALFFTVFLSAEGASGGETVVLILAGLLGGSLLRGLVRENLVTVLLLLLVIAECALVSRLLPAPWSGLSAVLIPANAIGVMIGSVTRQGLRISKPVPS
;
A
#
# COMPACT_ATOMS: atom_id res chain seq x y z
N MET A 1 10.41 -22.70 29.13
CA MET A 1 11.24 -22.59 27.91
C MET A 1 10.52 -21.97 26.69
N THR A 2 9.25 -21.58 26.80
CA THR A 2 8.42 -21.04 25.69
C THR A 2 8.57 -19.54 25.40
N LYS A 3 8.97 -18.71 26.39
CA LYS A 3 9.10 -17.25 26.22
C LYS A 3 10.22 -16.82 25.26
N MET A 4 11.39 -17.48 25.29
CA MET A 4 12.53 -17.13 24.43
C MET A 4 12.26 -17.36 22.94
N HIS A 5 11.45 -18.36 22.61
CA HIS A 5 11.09 -18.67 21.21
C HIS A 5 10.17 -17.60 20.60
N SER A 6 9.32 -16.95 21.41
CA SER A 6 8.43 -15.88 20.96
C SER A 6 9.17 -14.57 20.66
N LEU A 7 10.22 -14.26 21.43
CA LEU A 7 11.00 -13.03 21.27
C LEU A 7 11.94 -13.11 20.07
N SER A 8 12.56 -14.25 19.81
CA SER A 8 13.38 -14.47 18.61
C SER A 8 12.54 -14.40 17.33
N GLN A 9 11.32 -14.96 17.35
CA GLN A 9 10.39 -14.93 16.22
C GLN A 9 9.88 -13.51 15.92
N ARG A 10 9.54 -12.72 16.95
CA ARG A 10 9.18 -11.29 16.79
C ARG A 10 10.35 -10.47 16.22
N ARG A 11 11.57 -10.65 16.75
CA ARG A 11 12.75 -9.92 16.27
C ARG A 11 13.09 -10.25 14.81
N ASN A 12 12.98 -11.51 14.43
CA ASN A 12 13.17 -11.94 13.05
C ASN A 12 12.09 -11.35 12.14
N PHE A 13 10.81 -11.37 12.57
CA PHE A 13 9.73 -10.75 11.81
C PHE A 13 9.97 -9.25 11.58
N VAL A 14 10.34 -8.48 12.60
CA VAL A 14 10.64 -7.04 12.45
C VAL A 14 11.74 -6.82 11.41
N ARG A 15 12.79 -7.65 11.43
CA ARG A 15 13.88 -7.56 10.46
C ARG A 15 13.44 -7.89 9.04
N TYR A 16 12.58 -8.91 8.86
CA TYR A 16 12.03 -9.27 7.55
C TYR A 16 10.96 -8.31 7.05
N ALA A 17 10.21 -7.67 7.94
CA ALA A 17 9.21 -6.66 7.64
C ALA A 17 9.83 -5.30 7.28
N ALA A 18 11.01 -4.99 7.84
CA ALA A 18 11.71 -3.74 7.57
C ALA A 18 12.09 -3.57 6.09
N ILE A 19 12.43 -4.65 5.40
CA ILE A 19 12.80 -4.63 3.97
C ILE A 19 11.62 -4.17 3.08
N PRO A 20 10.46 -4.86 3.04
CA PRO A 20 9.34 -4.46 2.22
C PRO A 20 8.76 -3.10 2.66
N LEU A 21 8.78 -2.75 3.95
CA LEU A 21 8.37 -1.42 4.39
C LEU A 21 9.35 -0.33 3.92
N GLY A 22 10.66 -0.59 3.96
CA GLY A 22 11.66 0.31 3.41
C GLY A 22 11.48 0.53 1.91
N ILE A 23 11.24 -0.55 1.16
CA ILE A 23 10.91 -0.48 -0.27
C ILE A 23 9.62 0.33 -0.48
N ALA A 24 8.57 0.09 0.31
CA ALA A 24 7.31 0.84 0.20
C ALA A 24 7.53 2.34 0.38
N ILE A 25 8.32 2.74 1.37
CA ILE A 25 8.64 4.15 1.63
C ILE A 25 9.41 4.74 0.46
N VAL A 26 10.49 4.09 0.02
CA VAL A 26 11.31 4.57 -1.10
C VAL A 26 10.47 4.73 -2.37
N PHE A 27 9.65 3.73 -2.71
CA PHE A 27 8.78 3.80 -3.89
C PHE A 27 7.69 4.87 -3.77
N SER A 28 7.12 5.07 -2.58
CA SER A 28 6.12 6.13 -2.36
C SER A 28 6.72 7.52 -2.51
N VAL A 29 7.91 7.73 -1.97
CA VAL A 29 8.65 9.00 -2.10
C VAL A 29 9.08 9.21 -3.56
N ALA A 30 9.62 8.18 -4.21
CA ALA A 30 9.98 8.25 -5.62
C ALA A 30 8.76 8.58 -6.49
N LEU A 31 7.62 7.94 -6.26
CA LEU A 31 6.36 8.21 -6.97
C LEU A 31 5.93 9.67 -6.79
N PHE A 32 5.98 10.20 -5.56
CA PHE A 32 5.68 11.60 -5.30
C PHE A 32 6.60 12.52 -6.12
N PHE A 33 7.92 12.33 -6.07
CA PHE A 33 8.86 13.17 -6.81
C PHE A 33 8.69 13.04 -8.32
N THR A 34 8.47 11.83 -8.85
CA THR A 34 8.25 11.62 -10.28
C THR A 34 7.03 12.40 -10.77
N VAL A 35 5.92 12.34 -10.03
CA VAL A 35 4.69 13.05 -10.39
C VAL A 35 4.87 14.55 -10.21
N PHE A 36 5.44 14.99 -9.09
CA PHE A 36 5.68 16.39 -8.79
C PHE A 36 6.56 17.07 -9.84
N LEU A 37 7.66 16.42 -10.25
CA LEU A 37 8.54 16.92 -11.30
C LEU A 37 7.87 16.92 -12.67
N SER A 38 7.08 15.88 -12.98
CA SER A 38 6.36 15.78 -14.26
C SER A 38 5.22 16.80 -14.39
N ALA A 39 4.66 17.23 -13.26
CA ALA A 39 3.62 18.26 -13.19
C ALA A 39 4.18 19.68 -12.96
N GLU A 40 5.49 19.90 -13.19
CA GLU A 40 6.18 21.20 -12.98
C GLU A 40 6.00 21.79 -11.57
N GLY A 41 5.82 20.93 -10.57
CA GLY A 41 5.57 21.31 -9.18
C GLY A 41 4.12 21.70 -8.89
N ALA A 42 3.22 21.63 -9.88
CA ALA A 42 1.79 21.84 -9.66
C ALA A 42 1.17 20.62 -8.96
N SER A 43 0.22 20.89 -8.05
CA SER A 43 -0.65 19.85 -7.45
C SER A 43 0.05 18.83 -6.54
N GLY A 44 1.08 19.26 -5.81
CA GLY A 44 1.81 18.41 -4.86
C GLY A 44 0.92 17.86 -3.73
N GLY A 45 -0.02 18.66 -3.22
CA GLY A 45 -0.95 18.24 -2.17
C GLY A 45 -1.88 17.12 -2.62
N GLU A 46 -2.47 17.28 -3.79
CA GLU A 46 -3.37 16.31 -4.43
C GLU A 46 -2.65 14.99 -4.72
N THR A 47 -1.39 15.08 -5.17
CA THR A 47 -0.53 13.90 -5.38
C THR A 47 -0.33 13.14 -4.08
N VAL A 48 -0.02 13.82 -2.96
CA VAL A 48 0.13 13.16 -1.65
C VAL A 48 -1.18 12.49 -1.23
N VAL A 49 -2.32 13.17 -1.40
CA VAL A 49 -3.64 12.62 -1.05
C VAL A 49 -3.92 11.34 -1.85
N LEU A 50 -3.67 11.35 -3.17
CA LEU A 50 -3.87 10.17 -4.01
C LEU A 50 -2.92 9.02 -3.67
N ILE A 51 -1.66 9.32 -3.34
CA ILE A 51 -0.72 8.30 -2.87
C ILE A 51 -1.22 7.67 -1.58
N LEU A 52 -1.60 8.49 -0.58
CA LEU A 52 -2.13 7.97 0.69
C LEU A 52 -3.41 7.15 0.49
N ALA A 53 -4.31 7.61 -0.39
CA ALA A 53 -5.53 6.87 -0.74
C ALA A 53 -5.20 5.50 -1.34
N GLY A 54 -4.29 5.42 -2.31
CA GLY A 54 -3.87 4.14 -2.89
C GLY A 54 -3.15 3.24 -1.89
N LEU A 55 -2.28 3.78 -1.04
CA LEU A 55 -1.63 3.00 0.02
C LEU A 55 -2.66 2.37 0.97
N LEU A 56 -3.68 3.15 1.36
CA LEU A 56 -4.77 2.67 2.21
C LEU A 56 -5.64 1.65 1.47
N GLY A 57 -6.07 1.93 0.24
CA GLY A 57 -6.90 1.04 -0.58
C GLY A 57 -6.24 -0.32 -0.79
N GLY A 58 -4.99 -0.32 -1.26
CA GLY A 58 -4.22 -1.54 -1.48
C GLY A 58 -3.94 -2.33 -0.19
N SER A 59 -3.62 -1.64 0.91
CA SER A 59 -3.33 -2.30 2.18
C SER A 59 -4.57 -2.95 2.79
N LEU A 60 -5.72 -2.27 2.73
CA LEU A 60 -7.02 -2.81 3.14
C LEU A 60 -7.41 -4.02 2.31
N LEU A 61 -7.27 -3.92 0.98
CA LEU A 61 -7.59 -5.01 0.06
C LEU A 61 -6.76 -6.26 0.41
N ARG A 62 -5.46 -6.11 0.60
CA ARG A 62 -4.62 -7.25 1.00
C ARG A 62 -4.94 -7.81 2.39
N GLY A 63 -5.36 -6.95 3.31
CA GLY A 63 -5.74 -7.31 4.68
C GLY A 63 -7.03 -8.13 4.74
N LEU A 64 -8.02 -7.77 3.93
CA LEU A 64 -9.37 -8.33 3.98
C LEU A 64 -9.59 -9.50 2.99
N VAL A 65 -8.88 -9.49 1.87
CA VAL A 65 -9.13 -10.43 0.76
C VAL A 65 -8.26 -11.70 0.86
N ARG A 66 -8.82 -12.82 0.42
CA ARG A 66 -8.09 -14.10 0.27
C ARG A 66 -7.01 -13.99 -0.80
N GLU A 67 -5.88 -14.68 -0.59
CA GLU A 67 -4.68 -14.58 -1.44
C GLU A 67 -4.98 -14.78 -2.94
N ASN A 68 -5.85 -15.73 -3.29
CA ASN A 68 -6.16 -16.05 -4.69
C ASN A 68 -6.98 -14.96 -5.41
N LEU A 69 -7.60 -14.03 -4.69
CA LEU A 69 -8.45 -12.98 -5.26
C LEU A 69 -7.80 -11.59 -5.20
N VAL A 70 -6.68 -11.43 -4.49
CA VAL A 70 -6.03 -10.12 -4.28
C VAL A 70 -5.72 -9.45 -5.61
N THR A 71 -5.09 -10.14 -6.55
CA THR A 71 -4.68 -9.55 -7.84
C THR A 71 -5.89 -9.10 -8.68
N VAL A 72 -6.94 -9.93 -8.74
CA VAL A 72 -8.15 -9.63 -9.52
C VAL A 72 -8.89 -8.46 -8.89
N LEU A 73 -9.09 -8.47 -7.56
CA LEU A 73 -9.79 -7.39 -6.87
C LEU A 73 -8.97 -6.10 -6.87
N LEU A 74 -7.63 -6.17 -6.80
CA LEU A 74 -6.76 -5.00 -6.94
C LEU A 74 -6.94 -4.36 -8.32
N LEU A 75 -6.94 -5.17 -9.38
CA LEU A 75 -7.16 -4.67 -10.73
C LEU A 75 -8.53 -3.98 -10.85
N LEU A 76 -9.59 -4.62 -10.36
CA LEU A 76 -10.94 -4.05 -10.39
C LEU A 76 -11.03 -2.76 -9.56
N LEU A 77 -10.42 -2.73 -8.37
CA LEU A 77 -10.36 -1.54 -7.51
C LEU A 77 -9.66 -0.39 -8.23
N VAL A 78 -8.46 -0.63 -8.76
CA VAL A 78 -7.67 0.40 -9.44
C VAL A 78 -8.39 0.92 -10.67
N ILE A 79 -9.00 0.05 -11.50
CA ILE A 79 -9.80 0.49 -12.66
C ILE A 79 -10.97 1.36 -12.20
N ALA A 80 -11.70 0.95 -11.16
CA ALA A 80 -12.82 1.71 -10.63
C ALA A 80 -12.37 3.07 -10.06
N GLU A 81 -11.32 3.10 -9.23
CA GLU A 81 -10.78 4.33 -8.65
C GLU A 81 -10.28 5.29 -9.73
N CYS A 82 -9.49 4.82 -10.70
CA CYS A 82 -9.05 5.64 -11.81
C CYS A 82 -10.25 6.17 -12.61
N ALA A 83 -11.23 5.33 -12.96
CA ALA A 83 -12.40 5.78 -13.71
C ALA A 83 -13.24 6.81 -12.95
N LEU A 84 -13.42 6.63 -11.63
CA LEU A 84 -14.15 7.56 -10.77
C LEU A 84 -13.39 8.89 -10.66
N VAL A 85 -12.09 8.86 -10.35
CA VAL A 85 -11.27 10.06 -10.21
C VAL A 85 -11.16 10.82 -11.53
N SER A 86 -10.97 10.13 -12.65
CA SER A 86 -10.89 10.77 -13.98
C SER A 86 -12.21 11.39 -14.42
N ARG A 87 -13.36 10.86 -14.02
CA ARG A 87 -14.68 11.33 -14.49
C ARG A 87 -15.39 12.29 -13.53
N LEU A 88 -15.24 12.10 -12.23
CA LEU A 88 -16.02 12.81 -11.22
C LEU A 88 -15.28 14.00 -10.61
N LEU A 89 -13.94 13.98 -10.61
CA LEU A 89 -13.17 15.04 -9.99
C LEU A 89 -12.63 16.02 -11.04
N PRO A 90 -12.63 17.33 -10.74
CA PRO A 90 -12.06 18.34 -11.62
C PRO A 90 -10.53 18.23 -11.70
N ALA A 91 -9.92 18.96 -12.62
CA ALA A 91 -8.48 19.16 -12.59
C ALA A 91 -8.05 19.76 -11.23
N PRO A 92 -6.90 19.35 -10.66
CA PRO A 92 -5.87 18.49 -11.24
C PRO A 92 -6.07 16.97 -11.02
N TRP A 93 -7.04 16.58 -10.20
CA TRP A 93 -7.26 15.21 -9.75
C TRP A 93 -7.43 14.20 -10.89
N SER A 94 -8.22 14.56 -11.90
CA SER A 94 -8.49 13.69 -13.05
C SER A 94 -7.22 13.34 -13.84
N GLY A 95 -6.28 14.29 -13.95
CA GLY A 95 -4.98 14.11 -14.60
C GLY A 95 -3.98 13.30 -13.76
N LEU A 96 -4.20 13.19 -12.45
CA LEU A 96 -3.35 12.44 -11.52
C LEU A 96 -3.88 11.03 -11.21
N SER A 97 -5.02 10.65 -11.78
CA SER A 97 -5.66 9.33 -11.57
C SER A 97 -4.72 8.13 -11.73
N ALA A 98 -3.76 8.20 -12.66
CA ALA A 98 -2.80 7.13 -12.90
C ALA A 98 -1.86 6.85 -11.71
N VAL A 99 -1.68 7.81 -10.79
CA VAL A 99 -0.87 7.66 -9.57
C VAL A 99 -1.44 6.59 -8.64
N LEU A 100 -2.75 6.34 -8.70
CA LEU A 100 -3.42 5.33 -7.90
C LEU A 100 -2.96 3.91 -8.24
N ILE A 101 -2.50 3.66 -9.47
CA ILE A 101 -2.03 2.33 -9.90
C ILE A 101 -0.81 1.88 -9.06
N PRO A 102 0.34 2.59 -9.12
CA PRO A 102 1.49 2.23 -8.29
C PRO A 102 1.23 2.41 -6.80
N ALA A 103 0.45 3.40 -6.37
CA ALA A 103 0.14 3.61 -4.96
C ALA A 103 -0.63 2.42 -4.34
N ASN A 104 -1.62 1.88 -5.05
CA ASN A 104 -2.34 0.67 -4.61
C ASN A 104 -1.43 -0.56 -4.58
N ALA A 105 -0.53 -0.72 -5.54
CA ALA A 105 0.42 -1.82 -5.54
C ALA A 105 1.36 -1.76 -4.31
N ILE A 106 1.86 -0.56 -3.97
CA ILE A 106 2.65 -0.35 -2.76
C ILE A 106 1.81 -0.63 -1.51
N GLY A 107 0.55 -0.18 -1.48
CA GLY A 107 -0.39 -0.46 -0.41
C GLY A 107 -0.56 -1.96 -0.16
N VAL A 108 -0.73 -2.76 -1.21
CA VAL A 108 -0.81 -4.22 -1.10
C VAL A 108 0.44 -4.83 -0.45
N MET A 109 1.63 -4.32 -0.78
CA MET A 109 2.87 -4.75 -0.14
C MET A 109 2.84 -4.46 1.37
N ILE A 110 2.42 -3.26 1.78
CA ILE A 110 2.25 -2.90 3.21
C ILE A 110 1.24 -3.83 3.88
N GLY A 111 0.06 -4.04 3.27
CA GLY A 111 -0.97 -4.92 3.81
C GLY A 111 -0.50 -6.37 3.96
N SER A 112 0.42 -6.83 3.10
CA SER A 112 1.00 -8.17 3.20
C SER A 112 1.86 -8.33 4.46
N VAL A 113 2.68 -7.32 4.77
CA VAL A 113 3.51 -7.26 5.98
C VAL A 113 2.63 -7.17 7.21
N THR A 114 1.62 -6.30 7.20
CA THR A 114 0.66 -6.16 8.31
C THR A 114 -0.06 -7.48 8.59
N ARG A 115 -0.54 -8.18 7.54
CA ARG A 115 -1.23 -9.46 7.69
C ARG A 115 -0.30 -10.55 8.22
N GLN A 116 0.97 -10.59 7.80
CA GLN A 116 1.97 -11.49 8.37
C GLN A 116 2.22 -11.18 9.86
N GLY A 117 2.35 -9.91 10.21
CA GLY A 117 2.52 -9.47 11.60
C GLY A 117 1.35 -9.84 12.50
N LEU A 118 0.12 -9.69 12.00
CA LEU A 118 -1.09 -10.12 12.70
C LEU A 118 -1.13 -11.64 12.90
N ARG A 119 -0.71 -12.44 11.91
CA ARG A 119 -0.63 -13.91 12.03
C ARG A 119 0.39 -14.34 13.09
N ILE A 120 1.55 -13.68 13.14
CA ILE A 120 2.62 -13.97 14.11
C ILE A 120 2.25 -13.51 15.52
N SER A 121 1.40 -12.48 15.63
CA SER A 121 0.94 -11.94 16.91
C SER A 121 -0.18 -12.76 17.57
N LYS A 122 -0.85 -13.67 16.84
CA LYS A 122 -1.91 -14.51 17.40
C LYS A 122 -1.33 -15.56 18.36
N PRO A 123 -1.89 -15.73 19.58
CA PRO A 123 -1.49 -16.80 20.48
C PRO A 123 -1.81 -18.16 19.87
N VAL A 124 -0.89 -19.12 20.00
CA VAL A 124 -1.13 -20.51 19.61
C VAL A 124 -2.21 -21.07 20.54
N PRO A 125 -3.32 -21.63 20.03
CA PRO A 125 -4.31 -22.28 20.88
C PRO A 125 -3.63 -23.45 21.61
N SER A 126 -3.68 -23.40 22.94
CA SER A 126 -3.22 -24.44 23.87
C SER A 126 -4.12 -25.66 23.81
#